data_AF-A0A9P8FAU3-F1
#
_entry.id   AF-A0A9P8FAU3-F1
#
_cell.length_a   1.000
_cell.length_b   1.000
_cell.length_c   1.000
_cell.angle_alpha   90.00
_cell.angle_beta   90.00
_cell.angle_gamma   90.00
#
_symmetry.space_group_name_H-M   'P 1'
#
loop_
_entity.id
_entity.type
_entity.pdbx_description
1 polymer ?
#
loop_
_entity_poly.entity_id
_entity_poly.type
_entity_poly.pdbx_seq_one_letter_code
_entity_poly.pdbx_strand_id
1 'polypeptide(L)'
;CDQCGGKGTTIQHKCKTCGGSRHVREVETFTVHIEKGMPKGARINYENEGDESPDYVAGDLIVQVTEKEPELGKGDEKHDRTDGTFFRRKGDDLFWREVLSLREAWLGDWTRNLTHLDGHTVQLSRKRGQVVQPNSVEVLENEGMPIWRHEEGPEFGKLHIEYVVVLPDQMDKNMEKDFWNTWDKWRKKSGVDLQKDAGRPAPSAGSGHDEL
;
A
#
# COMPACT_ATOMS: atom_id res chain seq x y z
N CYS A 1 -43.12 -19.88 36.46
CA CYS A 1 -43.39 -21.29 36.82
C CYS A 1 -42.05 -21.96 37.08
N ASP A 2 -41.77 -22.30 38.33
CA ASP A 2 -40.46 -22.80 38.76
C ASP A 2 -40.19 -24.23 38.27
N GLN A 3 -41.26 -24.98 37.96
CA GLN A 3 -41.18 -26.36 37.48
C GLN A 3 -40.74 -26.47 36.01
N CYS A 4 -41.16 -25.54 35.13
CA CYS A 4 -40.88 -25.62 33.70
C CYS A 4 -39.98 -24.47 33.17
N GLY A 5 -39.62 -23.50 34.02
CA GLY A 5 -38.76 -22.38 33.62
C GLY A 5 -39.28 -21.54 32.45
N GLY A 6 -40.60 -21.54 32.23
CA GLY A 6 -41.24 -20.81 31.12
C GLY A 6 -41.42 -21.60 29.82
N LYS A 7 -40.93 -22.84 29.73
CA LYS A 7 -41.00 -23.67 28.50
C LYS A 7 -42.32 -24.41 28.29
N GLY A 8 -43.24 -24.36 29.25
CA GLY A 8 -44.57 -25.01 29.16
C GLY A 8 -44.58 -26.54 29.27
N THR A 9 -43.42 -27.20 29.19
CA THR A 9 -43.27 -28.66 29.33
C THR A 9 -42.07 -29.01 30.23
N THR A 10 -42.13 -30.15 30.89
CA THR A 10 -41.08 -30.66 31.78
C THR A 10 -40.49 -31.95 31.20
N ILE A 11 -39.16 -32.00 31.07
CA ILE A 11 -38.44 -33.14 30.50
C ILE A 11 -38.30 -34.24 31.58
N GLN A 12 -39.00 -35.36 31.44
CA GLN A 12 -38.92 -36.47 32.40
C GLN A 12 -37.59 -37.25 32.31
N HIS A 13 -37.10 -37.48 31.08
CA HIS A 13 -35.82 -38.15 30.83
C HIS A 13 -34.88 -37.21 30.08
N LYS A 14 -33.93 -36.61 30.80
CA LYS A 14 -32.96 -35.68 30.20
C LYS A 14 -31.98 -36.43 29.30
N CYS A 15 -31.69 -35.86 28.13
CA CYS A 15 -30.65 -36.34 27.23
C CYS A 15 -29.28 -36.25 27.92
N LYS A 16 -28.45 -37.29 27.79
CA LYS A 16 -27.10 -37.33 28.38
C LYS A 16 -26.14 -36.34 27.71
N THR A 17 -26.36 -36.04 26.43
CA THR A 17 -25.47 -35.19 25.62
C THR A 17 -25.77 -33.70 25.80
N CYS A 18 -27.05 -33.29 25.69
CA CYS A 18 -27.44 -31.88 25.80
C CYS A 18 -28.07 -31.50 27.15
N GLY A 19 -28.30 -32.45 28.06
CA GLY A 19 -28.90 -32.16 29.37
C GLY A 19 -30.33 -31.58 29.33
N GLY A 20 -30.99 -31.61 28.17
CA GLY A 20 -32.31 -30.99 27.95
C GLY A 20 -32.26 -29.56 27.38
N SER A 21 -31.08 -29.03 27.02
CA SER A 21 -30.94 -27.75 26.31
C SER A 21 -31.40 -27.83 24.84
N ARG A 22 -31.38 -29.03 24.25
CA ARG A 22 -31.67 -29.32 22.83
C ARG A 22 -30.64 -28.75 21.83
N HIS A 23 -29.49 -28.29 22.30
CA HIS A 23 -28.33 -27.88 21.50
C HIS A 23 -27.03 -28.17 22.28
N VAL A 24 -25.91 -28.32 21.59
CA VAL A 24 -24.59 -28.50 22.20
C VAL A 24 -23.59 -27.57 21.53
N ARG A 25 -22.55 -27.17 22.26
CA ARG A 25 -21.47 -26.36 21.68
C ARG A 25 -20.49 -27.28 20.96
N GLU A 26 -20.32 -27.05 19.67
CA GLU A 26 -19.37 -27.74 18.82
C GLU A 26 -18.38 -26.75 18.21
N VAL A 27 -17.21 -27.23 17.79
CA VAL A 27 -16.22 -26.43 17.08
C VAL A 27 -16.23 -26.89 15.63
N GLU A 28 -16.71 -26.02 14.75
CA GLU A 28 -16.73 -26.25 13.31
C GLU A 28 -15.62 -25.46 12.61
N THR A 29 -15.08 -26.02 11.53
CA THR A 29 -13.99 -25.40 10.77
C THR A 29 -14.48 -25.03 9.37
N PHE A 30 -14.46 -23.75 9.05
CA PHE A 30 -14.83 -23.23 7.73
C PHE A 30 -13.59 -22.98 6.88
N THR A 31 -13.61 -23.49 5.65
CA THR A 31 -12.57 -23.15 4.65
C THR A 31 -13.01 -21.92 3.87
N VAL A 32 -12.30 -20.82 4.04
CA VAL A 32 -12.55 -19.57 3.33
C VAL A 32 -11.61 -19.49 2.13
N HIS A 33 -12.18 -19.41 0.93
CA HIS A 33 -11.43 -19.21 -0.31
C HIS A 33 -11.35 -17.71 -0.63
N ILE A 34 -10.16 -17.13 -0.50
CA ILE A 34 -9.90 -15.74 -0.89
C ILE A 34 -9.43 -15.72 -2.35
N GLU A 35 -10.28 -15.22 -3.24
CA GLU A 35 -9.96 -15.09 -4.65
C GLU A 35 -8.93 -13.97 -4.89
N LYS A 36 -8.15 -14.14 -5.96
CA LYS A 36 -7.20 -13.11 -6.40
C LYS A 36 -7.95 -11.81 -6.72
N GLY A 37 -7.38 -10.69 -6.30
CA GLY A 37 -7.96 -9.37 -6.54
C GLY A 37 -9.10 -8.98 -5.59
N MET A 38 -9.58 -9.88 -4.72
CA MET A 38 -10.72 -9.58 -3.85
C MET A 38 -10.51 -8.25 -3.09
N PRO A 39 -11.48 -7.32 -3.16
CA PRO A 39 -11.29 -5.98 -2.62
C PRO A 39 -11.46 -5.97 -1.10
N LYS A 40 -10.85 -4.97 -0.45
CA LYS A 40 -11.06 -4.71 0.97
C LYS A 40 -12.55 -4.50 1.24
N GLY A 41 -13.06 -5.19 2.24
CA GLY A 41 -14.47 -5.13 2.65
C GLY A 41 -15.39 -6.07 1.88
N ALA A 42 -14.88 -6.89 0.95
CA ALA A 42 -15.65 -7.97 0.36
C ALA A 42 -16.24 -8.89 1.45
N ARG A 43 -17.47 -9.36 1.23
CA ARG A 43 -18.20 -10.21 2.17
C ARG A 43 -18.43 -11.57 1.54
N ILE A 44 -18.09 -12.61 2.28
CA ILE A 44 -18.41 -14.00 1.97
C ILE A 44 -19.49 -14.41 2.96
N ASN A 45 -20.67 -14.75 2.44
CA ASN A 45 -21.81 -15.14 3.27
C ASN A 45 -21.90 -16.67 3.33
N TYR A 46 -22.00 -17.20 4.54
CA TYR A 46 -22.37 -18.59 4.76
C TYR A 46 -23.74 -18.62 5.44
N GLU A 47 -24.75 -19.01 4.67
CA GLU A 47 -26.14 -18.98 5.08
C GLU A 47 -26.42 -20.03 6.16
N ASN A 48 -27.13 -19.65 7.22
CA ASN A 48 -27.51 -20.54 8.33
C ASN A 48 -26.34 -21.13 9.15
N GLU A 49 -25.11 -20.61 9.00
CA GLU A 49 -23.93 -21.06 9.77
C GLU A 49 -23.74 -20.30 11.11
N GLY A 50 -24.80 -19.66 11.61
CA GLY A 50 -24.85 -19.02 12.92
C GLY A 50 -25.25 -19.98 14.04
N ASP A 51 -25.51 -19.45 15.24
CA ASP A 51 -25.93 -20.27 16.37
C ASP A 51 -27.28 -20.96 16.10
N GLU A 52 -27.28 -22.29 16.08
CA GLU A 52 -28.48 -23.09 15.88
C GLU A 52 -29.33 -23.23 17.15
N SER A 53 -30.65 -23.25 16.98
CA SER A 53 -31.61 -23.54 18.05
C SER A 53 -32.85 -24.22 17.50
N PRO A 54 -33.51 -25.10 18.26
CA PRO A 54 -34.81 -25.65 17.85
C PRO A 54 -35.92 -24.60 17.74
N ASP A 55 -35.75 -23.44 18.37
CA ASP A 55 -36.80 -22.43 18.51
C ASP A 55 -36.73 -21.33 17.42
N TYR A 56 -35.65 -21.27 16.64
CA TYR A 56 -35.45 -20.27 15.58
C TYR A 56 -34.50 -20.76 14.48
N VAL A 57 -34.58 -20.16 13.29
CA VAL A 57 -33.65 -20.43 12.18
C VAL A 57 -32.29 -19.82 12.51
N ALA A 58 -31.21 -20.55 12.19
CA ALA A 58 -29.85 -20.09 12.41
C ALA A 58 -29.57 -18.78 11.62
N GLY A 59 -28.71 -17.94 12.18
CA GLY A 59 -28.23 -16.74 11.49
C GLY A 59 -27.17 -17.07 10.45
N ASP A 60 -26.62 -16.06 9.81
CA ASP A 60 -25.55 -16.21 8.82
C ASP A 60 -24.16 -15.90 9.41
N LEU A 61 -23.14 -16.61 8.95
CA LEU A 61 -21.75 -16.26 9.18
C LEU A 61 -21.25 -15.37 8.03
N ILE A 62 -21.03 -14.09 8.33
CA ILE A 62 -20.50 -13.12 7.36
C ILE A 62 -19.00 -12.93 7.61
N VAL A 63 -18.18 -13.42 6.68
CA VAL A 63 -16.74 -13.19 6.69
C VAL A 63 -16.44 -11.94 5.88
N GLN A 64 -15.83 -10.93 6.51
CA GLN A 64 -15.41 -9.71 5.84
C GLN A 64 -13.89 -9.72 5.61
N VAL A 65 -13.47 -9.53 4.36
CA VAL A 65 -12.06 -9.46 3.99
C VAL A 65 -11.48 -8.11 4.40
N THR A 66 -10.42 -8.15 5.19
CA THR A 66 -9.64 -6.96 5.57
C THR A 66 -8.25 -7.05 4.97
N GLU A 67 -7.75 -5.92 4.49
CA GLU A 67 -6.39 -5.80 4.00
C GLU A 67 -5.44 -5.60 5.18
N LYS A 68 -4.37 -6.41 5.25
CA LYS A 68 -3.30 -6.24 6.24
C LYS A 68 -2.48 -5.01 5.89
N GLU A 69 -2.10 -4.22 6.89
CA GLU A 69 -1.18 -3.10 6.67
C GLU A 69 0.21 -3.62 6.28
N PRO A 70 0.93 -2.89 5.41
CA PRO A 70 2.31 -3.24 5.08
C PRO A 70 3.19 -3.11 6.34
N GLU A 71 3.86 -4.19 6.71
CA GLU A 71 4.75 -4.25 7.86
C GLU A 71 6.17 -4.61 7.40
N LEU A 72 7.18 -3.97 8.01
CA LEU A 72 8.57 -4.38 7.87
C LEU A 72 8.69 -5.82 8.38
N GLY A 73 9.03 -6.73 7.47
CA GLY A 73 9.21 -8.14 7.79
C GLY A 73 10.21 -8.33 8.94
N LYS A 74 9.82 -9.13 9.93
CA LYS A 74 10.61 -9.36 11.16
C LYS A 74 11.64 -10.49 11.02
N GLY A 75 11.91 -10.97 9.81
CA GLY A 75 12.97 -11.94 9.51
C GLY A 75 12.60 -13.41 9.68
N ASP A 76 11.41 -13.74 10.20
CA ASP A 76 11.01 -15.10 10.57
C ASP A 76 9.73 -15.61 9.84
N GLU A 77 9.08 -14.80 9.00
CA GLU A 77 7.86 -15.24 8.30
C GLU A 77 8.12 -15.52 6.81
N LYS A 78 7.44 -16.53 6.24
CA LYS A 78 7.49 -16.84 4.80
C LYS A 78 7.14 -15.65 3.89
N HIS A 79 6.55 -14.59 4.44
CA HIS A 79 6.24 -13.33 3.79
C HIS A 79 7.43 -12.34 3.72
N ASP A 80 8.60 -12.66 4.29
CA ASP A 80 9.87 -11.91 4.17
C ASP A 80 10.52 -11.99 2.77
N ARG A 81 9.90 -12.69 1.82
CA ARG A 81 10.48 -12.94 0.48
C ARG A 81 10.03 -11.96 -0.59
N THR A 82 9.11 -11.06 -0.27
CA THR A 82 8.68 -9.99 -1.18
C THR A 82 9.02 -8.66 -0.53
N ASP A 83 9.29 -7.63 -1.34
CA ASP A 83 9.45 -6.26 -0.85
C ASP A 83 8.11 -5.67 -0.32
N GLY A 84 7.12 -6.53 -0.02
CA GLY A 84 5.74 -6.26 0.40
C GLY A 84 5.60 -5.30 1.58
N THR A 85 6.71 -4.98 2.24
CA THR A 85 6.86 -3.88 3.19
C THR A 85 6.54 -2.50 2.60
N PHE A 86 6.67 -2.28 1.28
CA PHE A 86 6.52 -0.93 0.69
C PHE A 86 5.41 -0.80 -0.37
N PHE A 87 4.72 -1.89 -0.73
CA PHE A 87 3.57 -1.79 -1.62
C PHE A 87 2.35 -1.32 -0.84
N ARG A 88 1.71 -0.27 -1.35
CA ARG A 88 0.41 0.20 -0.86
C ARG A 88 -0.65 -0.05 -1.92
N ARG A 89 -1.68 -0.83 -1.61
CA ARG A 89 -2.81 -1.05 -2.52
C ARG A 89 -3.80 0.11 -2.43
N LYS A 90 -4.39 0.47 -3.57
CA LYS A 90 -5.59 1.30 -3.63
C LYS A 90 -6.46 0.80 -4.79
N GLY A 91 -7.52 0.07 -4.45
CA GLY A 91 -8.35 -0.60 -5.46
C GLY A 91 -7.53 -1.69 -6.16
N ASP A 92 -7.45 -1.62 -7.48
CA ASP A 92 -6.69 -2.57 -8.30
C ASP A 92 -5.25 -2.10 -8.57
N ASP A 93 -4.89 -0.90 -8.13
CA ASP A 93 -3.56 -0.34 -8.33
C ASP A 93 -2.66 -0.52 -7.10
N LEU A 94 -1.36 -0.59 -7.38
CA LEU A 94 -0.29 -0.63 -6.39
C LEU A 94 0.53 0.65 -6.45
N PHE A 95 1.02 1.07 -5.28
CA PHE A 95 1.85 2.25 -5.11
C PHE A 95 3.16 1.85 -4.42
N TRP A 96 4.27 2.29 -4.99
CA TRP A 96 5.63 2.05 -4.50
C TRP A 96 6.36 3.39 -4.40
N ARG A 97 7.17 3.55 -3.35
CA ARG A 97 8.04 4.73 -3.19
C ARG A 97 9.49 4.33 -3.37
N GLU A 98 10.08 4.81 -4.46
CA GLU A 98 11.49 4.56 -4.76
C GLU A 98 12.34 5.74 -4.28
N VAL A 99 13.30 5.46 -3.39
CA VAL A 99 14.18 6.49 -2.84
C VAL A 99 15.44 6.58 -3.69
N LEU A 100 15.69 7.76 -4.24
CA LEU A 100 16.89 8.06 -5.04
C LEU A 100 17.76 9.08 -4.33
N SER A 101 19.07 8.90 -4.40
CA SER A 101 20.01 9.98 -4.09
C SER A 101 19.94 11.08 -5.14
N LEU A 102 20.38 12.30 -4.79
CA LEU A 102 20.54 13.40 -5.75
C LEU A 102 21.35 12.98 -6.99
N ARG A 103 22.40 12.16 -6.80
CA ARG A 103 23.24 11.65 -7.90
C ARG A 103 22.41 10.81 -8.86
N GLU A 104 21.67 9.82 -8.36
CA GLU A 104 20.87 8.90 -9.17
C GLU A 104 19.72 9.62 -9.87
N ALA A 105 19.02 10.50 -9.15
CA ALA A 105 17.93 11.29 -9.70
C ALA A 105 18.41 12.22 -10.82
N TRP A 106 19.60 12.82 -10.67
CA TRP A 106 20.08 13.81 -11.64
C TRP A 106 20.88 13.22 -12.79
N LEU A 107 21.75 12.24 -12.53
CA LEU A 107 22.66 11.69 -13.53
C LEU A 107 22.12 10.41 -14.19
N GLY A 108 21.08 9.79 -13.64
CA GLY A 108 20.65 8.46 -14.04
C GLY A 108 21.77 7.43 -13.79
N ASP A 109 21.92 6.49 -14.71
CA ASP A 109 22.91 5.41 -14.65
C ASP A 109 22.72 4.49 -13.43
N TRP A 110 21.48 4.07 -13.24
CA TRP A 110 21.09 3.15 -12.17
C TRP A 110 20.03 2.16 -12.65
N THR A 111 20.02 1.00 -12.01
CA THR A 111 19.04 -0.07 -12.21
C THR A 111 18.65 -0.64 -10.85
N ARG A 112 17.34 -0.83 -10.64
CA ARG A 112 16.75 -1.46 -9.46
C ARG A 112 15.85 -2.60 -9.90
N ASN A 113 15.90 -3.69 -9.15
CA ASN A 113 15.07 -4.85 -9.38
C ASN A 113 14.12 -4.95 -8.19
N LEU A 114 12.85 -4.61 -8.42
CA LEU A 114 11.78 -4.70 -7.44
C LEU A 114 11.22 -6.13 -7.48
N THR A 115 11.14 -6.80 -6.33
CA THR A 115 10.47 -8.09 -6.24
C THR A 115 8.99 -7.87 -5.96
N HIS A 116 8.15 -8.17 -6.94
CA HIS A 116 6.70 -7.99 -6.87
C HIS A 116 6.03 -8.95 -5.88
N LEU A 117 4.74 -8.75 -5.61
CA LEU A 117 3.94 -9.53 -4.65
C LEU A 117 3.79 -11.01 -5.02
N ASP A 118 3.91 -11.36 -6.31
CA ASP A 118 3.91 -12.74 -6.81
C ASP A 118 5.33 -13.33 -6.96
N GLY A 119 6.36 -12.55 -6.64
CA GLY A 119 7.77 -12.93 -6.67
C GLY A 119 8.49 -12.70 -8.01
N HIS A 120 7.81 -12.21 -9.05
CA HIS A 120 8.52 -11.82 -10.28
C HIS A 120 9.28 -10.50 -10.09
N THR A 121 10.22 -10.20 -10.99
CA THR A 121 11.06 -9.00 -10.90
C THR A 121 10.60 -7.91 -11.88
N VAL A 122 10.30 -6.73 -11.34
CA VAL A 122 10.07 -5.51 -12.11
C VAL A 122 11.35 -4.69 -12.12
N GLN A 123 11.89 -4.40 -13.31
CA GLN A 123 13.13 -3.64 -13.45
C GLN A 123 12.86 -2.15 -13.67
N LEU A 124 13.36 -1.31 -12.76
CA LEU A 124 13.39 0.14 -12.89
C LEU A 124 14.78 0.56 -13.32
N SER A 125 14.89 1.43 -14.33
CA SER A 125 16.19 1.94 -14.74
C SER A 125 16.11 3.33 -15.33
N ARG A 126 17.24 4.04 -15.23
CA ARG A 126 17.48 5.30 -15.94
C ARG A 126 18.85 5.27 -16.58
N LYS A 127 18.89 5.59 -17.87
CA LYS A 127 20.15 5.74 -18.60
C LYS A 127 20.87 6.99 -18.13
N ARG A 128 22.18 7.02 -18.30
CA ARG A 128 22.99 8.21 -17.98
C ARG A 128 22.44 9.46 -18.69
N GLY A 129 22.22 10.53 -17.95
CA GLY A 129 21.66 11.80 -18.42
C GLY A 129 20.13 11.89 -18.39
N GLN A 130 19.42 10.82 -18.00
CA GLN A 130 17.98 10.89 -17.77
C GLN A 130 17.70 11.36 -16.34
N VAL A 131 17.08 12.52 -16.22
CA VAL A 131 16.73 13.15 -14.94
C VAL A 131 15.38 12.64 -14.44
N VAL A 132 15.29 12.40 -13.14
CA VAL A 132 14.06 12.11 -12.41
C VAL A 132 13.74 13.29 -11.50
N GLN A 133 12.53 13.81 -11.59
CA GLN A 133 12.08 14.90 -10.74
C GLN A 133 11.61 14.37 -9.37
N PRO A 134 11.85 15.10 -8.27
CA PRO A 134 11.27 14.76 -6.97
C PRO A 134 9.74 14.66 -7.05
N ASN A 135 9.18 13.64 -6.41
CA ASN A 135 7.75 13.31 -6.37
C ASN A 135 7.12 13.04 -7.76
N SER A 136 7.95 12.85 -8.80
CA SER A 136 7.44 12.38 -10.07
C SER A 136 6.94 10.94 -9.95
N VAL A 137 5.88 10.64 -10.69
CA VAL A 137 5.26 9.31 -10.71
C VAL A 137 5.47 8.68 -12.08
N GLU A 138 6.14 7.53 -12.10
CA GLU A 138 6.16 6.62 -13.25
C GLU A 138 5.07 5.58 -13.09
N VAL A 139 4.37 5.26 -14.17
CA VAL A 139 3.26 4.30 -14.17
C VAL A 139 3.66 3.11 -15.03
N LEU A 140 3.65 1.93 -14.43
CA LEU A 140 3.83 0.66 -15.12
C LEU A 140 2.47 -0.02 -15.25
N GLU A 141 2.04 -0.21 -16.49
CA GLU A 141 0.77 -0.86 -16.82
C GLU A 141 0.88 -2.37 -16.59
N ASN A 142 -0.21 -3.01 -16.14
CA ASN A 142 -0.29 -4.44 -15.82
C ASN A 142 0.58 -4.92 -14.64
N GLU A 143 1.09 -4.00 -13.83
CA GLU A 143 1.92 -4.30 -12.65
C GLU A 143 1.16 -4.04 -11.33
N GLY A 144 -0.16 -3.86 -11.38
CA GLY A 144 -1.00 -3.69 -10.19
C GLY A 144 -1.49 -5.00 -9.59
N MET A 145 -2.61 -4.93 -8.87
CA MET A 145 -3.32 -6.09 -8.36
C MET A 145 -4.16 -6.74 -9.47
N PRO A 146 -4.41 -8.07 -9.38
CA PRO A 146 -5.40 -8.72 -10.24
C PRO A 146 -6.77 -8.07 -10.08
N ILE A 147 -7.47 -7.85 -11.19
CA ILE A 147 -8.84 -7.33 -11.18
C ILE A 147 -9.80 -8.47 -10.80
N TRP A 148 -10.59 -8.26 -9.75
CA TRP A 148 -11.50 -9.29 -9.25
C TRP A 148 -12.66 -9.55 -10.21
N ARG A 149 -12.91 -10.83 -10.53
CA ARG A 149 -13.99 -11.29 -11.41
C ARG A 149 -14.00 -10.62 -12.79
N HIS A 150 -12.83 -10.50 -13.41
CA HIS A 150 -12.73 -10.07 -14.81
C HIS A 150 -13.17 -11.21 -15.76
N GLU A 151 -14.08 -10.92 -16.69
CA GLU A 151 -14.74 -11.92 -17.54
C GLU A 151 -13.83 -12.49 -18.65
N GLU A 152 -12.87 -11.69 -19.14
CA GLU A 152 -12.05 -12.02 -20.31
C GLU A 152 -10.66 -12.61 -19.96
N GLY A 153 -10.40 -12.89 -18.68
CA GLY A 153 -9.14 -13.46 -18.19
C GLY A 153 -8.44 -12.59 -17.14
N PRO A 154 -7.23 -12.96 -16.67
CA PRO A 154 -6.52 -12.22 -15.64
C PRO A 154 -6.00 -10.88 -16.20
N GLU A 155 -6.67 -9.79 -15.85
CA GLU A 155 -6.20 -8.42 -16.04
C GLU A 155 -5.66 -7.87 -14.71
N PHE A 156 -4.70 -6.95 -14.80
CA PHE A 156 -4.01 -6.37 -13.66
C PHE A 156 -4.13 -4.85 -13.73
N GLY A 157 -4.25 -4.20 -12.57
CA GLY A 157 -4.17 -2.75 -12.48
C GLY A 157 -2.75 -2.23 -12.74
N LYS A 158 -2.45 -1.06 -12.21
CA LYS A 158 -1.20 -0.34 -12.47
C LYS A 158 -0.29 -0.31 -11.25
N LEU A 159 1.02 -0.21 -11.49
CA LEU A 159 2.00 0.13 -10.47
C LEU A 159 2.46 1.58 -10.63
N HIS A 160 2.17 2.40 -9.61
CA HIS A 160 2.61 3.77 -9.50
C HIS A 160 3.89 3.85 -8.68
N ILE A 161 4.98 4.32 -9.30
CA ILE A 161 6.27 4.50 -8.64
C ILE A 161 6.49 5.99 -8.41
N GLU A 162 6.40 6.39 -7.15
CA GLU A 162 6.73 7.74 -6.71
C GLU A 162 8.21 7.83 -6.35
N TYR A 163 8.93 8.74 -7.00
CA TYR A 163 10.36 8.93 -6.74
C TYR A 163 10.61 9.98 -5.66
N VAL A 164 11.20 9.56 -4.54
CA VAL A 164 11.59 10.44 -3.44
C VAL A 164 13.08 10.72 -3.54
N VAL A 165 13.44 11.98 -3.78
CA VAL A 165 14.86 12.37 -3.92
C VAL A 165 15.40 12.88 -2.59
N VAL A 166 16.46 12.23 -2.10
CA VAL A 166 17.16 12.62 -0.87
C VAL A 166 18.41 13.43 -1.25
N LEU A 167 18.46 14.65 -0.73
CA LEU A 167 19.63 15.52 -0.85
C LEU A 167 20.65 15.17 0.24
N PRO A 168 21.95 15.36 -0.02
CA PRO A 168 22.97 15.27 1.01
C PRO A 168 22.79 16.41 2.03
N ASP A 169 23.06 16.12 3.32
CA ASP A 169 22.92 17.10 4.40
C ASP A 169 23.94 18.25 4.30
N GLN A 170 25.12 17.97 3.74
CA GLN A 170 26.20 18.94 3.56
C GLN A 170 26.95 18.67 2.25
N MET A 171 27.57 19.72 1.70
CA MET A 171 28.43 19.64 0.52
C MET A 171 29.88 19.93 0.93
N ASP A 172 30.82 19.16 0.37
CA ASP A 172 32.24 19.48 0.47
C ASP A 172 32.56 20.75 -0.32
N LYS A 173 33.59 21.51 0.10
CA LYS A 173 33.98 22.78 -0.53
C LYS A 173 34.32 22.64 -2.02
N ASN A 174 34.95 21.54 -2.42
CA ASN A 174 35.28 21.31 -3.82
C ASN A 174 34.02 20.99 -4.63
N MET A 175 33.13 20.18 -4.06
CA MET A 175 31.83 19.86 -4.65
C MET A 175 31.00 21.13 -4.85
N GLU A 176 30.89 21.98 -3.83
CA GLU A 176 30.18 23.27 -3.90
C GLU A 176 30.70 24.12 -5.08
N LYS A 177 32.02 24.29 -5.17
CA LYS A 177 32.66 25.08 -6.24
C LYS A 177 32.36 24.52 -7.63
N ASP A 178 32.45 23.21 -7.81
CA ASP A 178 32.25 22.56 -9.11
C ASP A 178 30.78 22.63 -9.55
N PHE A 179 29.85 22.38 -8.64
CA PHE A 179 28.41 22.52 -8.89
C PHE A 179 28.05 23.98 -9.23
N TRP A 180 28.56 24.94 -8.45
CA TRP A 180 28.32 26.37 -8.68
C TRP A 180 28.74 26.79 -10.09
N ASN A 181 29.98 26.47 -10.48
CA ASN A 181 30.52 26.83 -11.77
C ASN A 181 29.75 26.16 -12.93
N THR A 182 29.34 24.91 -12.73
CA THR A 182 28.55 24.17 -13.73
C THR A 182 27.18 24.82 -13.94
N TRP A 183 26.49 25.17 -12.85
CA TRP A 183 25.16 25.76 -12.92
C TRP A 183 25.15 27.19 -13.44
N ASP A 184 26.14 28.00 -13.05
CA ASP A 184 26.26 29.37 -13.53
C ASP A 184 26.49 29.41 -15.04
N LYS A 185 27.37 28.54 -15.56
CA LYS A 185 27.58 28.38 -17.01
C LYS A 185 26.31 27.90 -17.73
N TRP A 186 25.61 26.92 -17.17
CA TRP A 186 24.38 26.39 -17.75
C TRP A 186 23.28 27.46 -17.79
N ARG A 187 23.03 28.18 -16.69
CA ARG A 187 22.02 29.27 -16.63
C ARG A 187 22.32 30.36 -17.63
N LYS A 188 23.58 30.82 -17.73
CA LYS A 188 24.00 31.82 -18.72
C LYS A 188 23.77 31.36 -20.15
N LYS A 189 23.96 30.07 -20.44
CA LYS A 189 23.74 29.48 -21.77
C LYS A 189 22.27 29.25 -22.10
N SER A 190 21.49 28.79 -21.12
CA SER A 190 20.08 28.41 -21.30
C SER A 190 19.10 29.55 -21.06
N GLY A 191 19.56 30.71 -20.56
CA GLY A 191 18.72 31.89 -20.30
C GLY A 191 17.75 31.73 -19.13
N VAL A 192 17.96 30.74 -18.25
CA VAL A 192 17.07 30.42 -17.12
C VAL A 192 17.37 31.35 -15.96
N ASP A 193 16.39 32.15 -15.56
CA ASP A 193 16.45 33.09 -14.44
C ASP A 193 15.29 32.77 -13.50
N LEU A 194 15.56 31.93 -12.49
CA LEU A 194 14.54 31.45 -11.55
C LEU A 194 13.76 32.57 -10.87
N GLN A 195 14.37 33.75 -10.70
CA GLN A 195 13.71 34.87 -10.03
C GLN A 195 12.68 35.54 -10.94
N LYS A 196 12.97 35.62 -12.24
CA LYS A 196 12.02 36.06 -13.27
C LYS A 196 10.98 34.97 -13.58
N ASP A 197 11.42 33.72 -13.69
CA ASP A 197 10.59 32.57 -14.06
C ASP A 197 9.57 32.22 -12.96
N ALA A 198 9.93 32.43 -11.69
CA ALA A 198 9.02 32.21 -10.56
C ALA A 198 7.97 33.32 -10.39
N GLY A 199 8.00 34.38 -11.20
CA GLY A 199 7.06 35.51 -11.11
C GLY A 199 7.11 36.25 -9.77
N ARG A 200 8.17 36.05 -8.98
CA ARG A 200 8.30 36.72 -7.68
C ARG A 200 8.70 38.19 -7.93
N PRO A 201 8.04 39.15 -7.26
CA PRO A 201 8.44 40.54 -7.36
C PRO A 201 9.91 40.68 -6.95
N ALA A 202 10.67 41.51 -7.67
CA ALA A 202 12.05 41.79 -7.33
C ALA A 202 12.11 42.35 -5.89
N PRO A 203 13.08 41.95 -5.07
CA PRO A 203 13.27 42.56 -3.77
C PRO A 203 13.45 44.06 -3.98
N SER A 204 12.63 44.87 -3.30
CA SER A 204 12.80 46.32 -3.29
C SER A 204 14.22 46.61 -2.86
N ALA A 205 14.99 47.33 -3.66
CA ALA A 205 16.30 47.83 -3.27
C ALA A 205 16.11 48.61 -1.96
N GLY A 206 16.54 48.03 -0.84
CA GLY A 206 16.47 48.67 0.47
C GLY A 206 17.27 49.96 0.41
N SER A 207 16.54 51.07 0.52
CA SER A 207 17.09 52.39 0.76
C SER A 207 17.80 52.41 2.11
N GLY A 208 19.06 52.85 2.08
CA GLY A 208 19.68 53.58 3.19
C GLY A 208 20.20 52.74 4.34
N HIS A 209 21.51 52.89 4.58
CA HIS A 209 22.07 53.05 5.91
C HIS A 209 21.04 53.60 6.92
N ASP A 210 20.63 52.78 7.89
CA ASP A 210 20.25 53.28 9.21
C ASP A 210 21.53 53.25 10.05
N GLU A 211 22.27 54.37 10.05
CA GLU A 211 23.19 54.72 11.12
C GLU A 211 22.52 55.80 11.97
N LEU A 212 22.58 55.59 13.30
CA LEU A 212 22.20 56.57 14.33
C LEU A 212 23.01 57.86 14.22
#